data_AF-A0A4R9B949-F1
#
_entry.id   AF-A0A4R9B949-F1
#
_cell.length_a   1.000
_cell.length_b   1.000
_cell.length_c   1.000
_cell.angle_alpha   90.00
_cell.angle_beta   90.00
_cell.angle_gamma   90.00
#
_symmetry.space_group_name_H-M   'P 1'
#
loop_
_entity.id
_entity.type
_entity.pdbx_description
1 polymer ?
#
loop_
_entity_poly.entity_id
_entity_poly.type
_entity_poly.pdbx_seq_one_letter_code
_entity_poly.pdbx_strand_id
1 'polypeptide(L)' 'MSSLLAGWRRTEIRRDGQWHVQPVPAAQALKNYVCPGCGLRVVPGVAHIVAWRGDGVLGDGADIAARRHWHSHCWKIN' A
#
# COMPACT_ATOMS: atom_id res chain seq x y z
N MET A 1 22.97 -3.16 -0.64
CA MET A 1 22.52 -2.74 0.70
C MET A 1 21.04 -2.39 0.59
N SER A 2 20.16 -3.39 0.62
CA SER A 2 18.79 -3.24 0.10
C SER A 2 17.75 -3.95 0.97
N SER A 3 17.75 -3.71 2.29
CA SER A 3 16.70 -4.19 3.19
C SER A 3 16.53 -3.27 4.40
N LEU A 4 16.14 -2.00 4.17
CA LEU A 4 15.66 -1.13 5.26
C LEU A 4 14.18 -0.75 5.09
N LEU A 5 13.52 -1.22 4.02
CA LEU A 5 12.12 -0.89 3.72
C LEU A 5 11.16 -2.04 4.01
N ALA A 6 11.69 -3.24 4.26
CA ALA A 6 10.91 -4.37 4.74
C ALA A 6 10.45 -4.20 6.19
N GLY A 7 11.09 -3.31 6.97
CA GLY A 7 10.85 -3.17 8.41
C GLY A 7 9.65 -2.31 8.82
N TRP A 8 9.07 -1.51 7.93
CA TRP A 8 7.94 -0.61 8.27
C TRP A 8 6.61 -1.06 7.65
N ARG A 9 6.40 -2.38 7.55
CA ARG A 9 5.07 -2.92 7.32
C ARG A 9 4.34 -2.96 8.65
N ARG A 10 3.12 -2.43 8.70
CA ARG A 10 2.22 -2.58 9.84
C ARG A 10 0.92 -3.25 9.41
N THR A 11 0.24 -3.83 10.38
CA THR A 11 -1.09 -4.38 10.18
C THR A 11 -2.13 -3.42 10.76
N GLU A 12 -3.16 -3.11 9.99
CA GLU A 12 -4.30 -2.28 10.40
C GLU A 12 -5.59 -3.11 10.28
N ILE A 13 -6.44 -3.09 11.31
CA ILE A 13 -7.80 -3.62 11.25
C ILE A 13 -8.72 -2.51 10.75
N ARG A 14 -9.51 -2.79 9.72
CA ARG A 14 -10.50 -1.88 9.15
C ARG A 14 -11.86 -2.56 9.06
N ARG A 15 -12.89 -1.81 8.66
CA ARG A 15 -14.28 -2.30 8.59
C ARG A 15 -14.44 -3.53 7.69
N ASP A 16 -13.60 -3.64 6.67
CA ASP A 16 -13.64 -4.66 5.62
C ASP A 16 -12.60 -5.78 5.80
N GLY A 17 -11.85 -5.77 6.90
CA GLY A 17 -10.92 -6.83 7.26
C GLY A 17 -9.57 -6.35 7.78
N GLN A 18 -8.61 -7.27 7.81
CA GLN A 18 -7.23 -6.98 8.17
C GLN A 18 -6.44 -6.57 6.94
N TRP A 19 -5.64 -5.51 7.07
CA TRP A 19 -4.83 -4.96 6.01
C TRP A 19 -3.36 -4.86 6.42
N HIS A 20 -2.48 -5.30 5.54
CA HIS A 20 -1.08 -4.93 5.62
C HIS A 20 -0.85 -3.60 4.91
N VAL A 21 -0.12 -2.73 5.58
CA VAL A 21 0.09 -1.34 5.17
C VAL A 21 1.59 -1.05 5.20
N GLN A 22 2.12 -0.59 4.09
CA GLN A 22 3.53 -0.25 3.94
C GLN A 22 3.68 1.15 3.35
N PRO A 23 4.33 2.08 4.06
CA PRO A 23 4.70 3.37 3.49
C PRO A 23 5.76 3.23 2.40
N VAL A 24 5.57 3.94 1.30
CA VAL A 24 6.52 4.04 0.19
C VAL A 24 7.05 5.48 0.13
N PRO A 25 8.35 5.69 0.37
CA PRO A 25 8.98 7.00 0.23
C PRO A 25 8.93 7.50 -1.22
N ALA A 26 8.91 8.83 -1.38
CA ALA A 26 8.93 9.50 -2.69
C ALA A 26 10.04 8.99 -3.62
N ALA A 27 11.25 8.77 -3.09
CA ALA A 27 12.41 8.28 -3.84
C ALA A 27 12.21 6.88 -4.45
N GLN A 28 11.26 6.09 -3.94
CA GLN A 28 10.94 4.75 -4.43
C GLN A 28 9.65 4.70 -5.25
N ALA A 29 8.92 5.81 -5.31
CA ALA A 29 7.76 5.96 -6.18
C ALA A 29 8.26 6.23 -7.60
N LEU A 30 8.60 5.18 -8.33
CA LEU A 30 9.18 5.29 -9.68
C LEU A 30 8.14 5.09 -10.80
N LYS A 31 6.92 4.71 -10.46
CA LYS A 31 5.86 4.34 -11.40
C LYS A 31 4.55 5.04 -11.07
N ASN A 32 3.72 5.21 -12.09
CA ASN A 32 2.36 5.69 -11.93
C ASN A 32 1.47 4.55 -11.44
N TYR A 33 0.62 4.83 -10.46
CA TYR A 33 -0.43 3.93 -9.99
C TYR A 33 -1.76 4.67 -9.86
N VAL A 34 -2.88 3.95 -9.83
CA VAL A 34 -4.22 4.54 -9.62
C VAL A 34 -4.64 4.34 -8.17
N CYS A 35 -4.99 5.44 -7.49
CA CYS A 35 -5.50 5.42 -6.12
C CYS A 35 -6.97 4.96 -6.10
N PRO A 36 -7.32 3.88 -5.38
CA PRO A 36 -8.72 3.42 -5.29
C PRO A 36 -9.64 4.42 -4.58
N GLY A 37 -9.12 5.21 -3.63
CA GLY A 37 -9.93 6.13 -2.84
C GLY A 37 -10.38 7.39 -3.57
N CYS A 38 -9.65 7.83 -4.59
CA CYS A 38 -9.98 9.06 -5.34
C CYS A 38 -9.98 8.87 -6.87
N GLY A 39 -9.58 7.71 -7.39
CA GLY A 39 -9.45 7.44 -8.83
C GLY A 39 -8.29 8.16 -9.52
N LEU A 40 -7.57 9.06 -8.83
CA LEU A 40 -6.47 9.83 -9.40
C LEU A 40 -5.15 9.03 -9.37
N ARG A 41 -4.20 9.48 -10.20
CA ARG A 41 -2.87 8.87 -10.28
C ARG A 41 -1.99 9.28 -9.09
N VAL A 42 -1.34 8.29 -8.48
CA VAL A 42 -0.13 8.47 -7.68
C VAL A 42 1.04 8.52 -8.66
N VAL A 43 1.57 9.72 -8.91
CA VAL A 43 2.66 9.92 -9.87
C VAL A 43 4.02 9.59 -9.25
N PRO A 44 5.05 9.31 -10.08
CA PRO A 44 6.40 9.15 -9.59
C PRO A 44 6.87 10.33 -8.73
N GLY A 45 7.67 10.06 -7.70
CA GLY A 45 8.12 11.06 -6.74
C GLY A 45 7.13 11.40 -5.62
N VAL A 46 5.92 10.82 -5.61
CA VAL A 46 4.94 11.03 -4.54
C VAL A 46 5.04 9.93 -3.49
N ALA A 47 5.32 10.32 -2.25
CA ALA A 47 5.25 9.42 -1.09
C ALA A 47 3.80 8.95 -0.88
N HIS A 48 3.61 7.64 -0.74
CA HIS A 48 2.28 7.03 -0.75
C HIS A 48 2.25 5.75 0.09
N ILE A 49 1.09 5.12 0.19
CA ILE A 49 0.87 3.89 0.94
C ILE A 49 0.60 2.74 -0.04
N VAL A 50 1.21 1.60 0.21
CA VAL A 50 0.82 0.33 -0.43
C VAL A 50 0.07 -0.50 0.61
N ALA A 51 -1.13 -0.94 0.24
CA ALA A 51 -1.98 -1.74 1.11
C ALA A 51 -2.49 -2.98 0.38
N TRP A 52 -2.52 -4.11 1.08
CA TRP A 52 -3.08 -5.38 0.61
C TRP A 52 -3.74 -6.13 1.75
N ARG A 53 -4.60 -7.09 1.42
CA ARG A 53 -5.31 -7.89 2.41
C ARG A 53 -4.32 -8.71 3.24
N GLY A 54 -4.51 -8.70 4.56
CA GLY A 54 -3.79 -9.56 5.50
C GLY A 54 -4.64 -10.73 5.99
N ASP A 55 -5.90 -10.82 5.55
CA ASP A 55 -6.87 -11.87 5.87
C ASP A 55 -7.13 -12.83 4.71
N GLY A 56 -6.27 -12.82 3.68
CA GLY A 56 -6.43 -13.65 2.50
C GLY A 56 -6.23 -15.13 2.80
N VAL A 57 -7.25 -15.93 2.49
CA VAL A 57 -7.27 -17.40 2.68
C VAL A 57 -6.25 -18.13 1.77
N LEU A 58 -5.73 -17.44 0.74
CA LEU A 58 -4.84 -17.99 -0.29
C LEU A 58 -3.34 -17.78 0.00
N GLY A 59 -2.98 -17.12 1.11
CA GLY A 59 -1.61 -16.90 1.57
C GLY A 59 -0.94 -15.64 1.01
N ASP A 60 0.06 -15.14 1.76
CA ASP A 60 0.70 -13.83 1.60
C ASP A 60 1.12 -13.47 0.16
N GLY A 61 1.51 -14.45 -0.65
CA GLY A 61 1.99 -14.23 -2.02
C GLY A 61 0.89 -13.76 -3.00
N ALA A 62 -0.32 -14.29 -2.89
CA ALA A 62 -1.44 -13.89 -3.73
C ALA A 62 -1.97 -12.50 -3.34
N ASP A 63 -1.96 -12.20 -2.04
CA ASP A 63 -2.41 -10.90 -1.54
C ASP A 63 -1.43 -9.78 -1.89
N ILE A 64 -0.11 -10.05 -1.89
CA ILE A 64 0.90 -9.09 -2.37
C ILE A 64 0.73 -8.79 -3.87
N ALA A 65 0.33 -9.78 -4.68
CA ALA A 65 0.06 -9.55 -6.10
C ALA A 65 -1.15 -8.61 -6.31
N ALA A 66 -2.12 -8.64 -5.39
CA ALA A 66 -3.30 -7.77 -5.40
C ALA A 66 -3.07 -6.41 -4.68
N ARG A 67 -1.82 -6.03 -4.39
CA ARG A 67 -1.51 -4.78 -3.68
C ARG A 67 -2.05 -3.55 -4.40
N ARG A 68 -2.62 -2.64 -3.61
CA ARG A 68 -3.19 -1.37 -4.07
C ARG A 68 -2.35 -0.22 -3.57
N HIS A 69 -2.18 0.79 -4.42
CA HIS A 69 -1.41 1.99 -4.13
C HIS A 69 -2.38 3.14 -3.82
N TRP A 70 -2.20 3.77 -2.67
CA TRP A 70 -3.08 4.82 -2.16
C TRP A 70 -2.28 6.07 -1.87
N HIS A 71 -2.83 7.26 -2.14
CA HIS A 71 -2.28 8.46 -1.52
C HIS A 71 -2.37 8.33 0.01
N SER A 72 -1.37 8.83 0.73
CA SER A 72 -1.31 8.73 2.20
C SER A 72 -2.54 9.32 2.89
N HIS A 73 -3.11 10.38 2.34
CA HIS A 73 -4.37 10.96 2.84
C HIS A 73 -5.58 10.07 2.50
N CYS A 74 -5.70 9.61 1.25
CA CYS A 74 -6.80 8.73 0.83
C CYS A 74 -6.88 7.44 1.66
N TRP A 75 -5.72 6.87 2.05
CA TRP A 75 -5.71 5.71 2.95
C TRP A 75 -6.30 6.05 4.33
N LYS A 76 -6.01 7.23 4.90
CA LYS A 76 -6.48 7.58 6.25
C LYS A 76 -8.00 7.82 6.34
N ILE A 77 -8.63 8.22 5.24
CA ILE A 77 -10.05 8.61 5.22
C ILE A 77 -10.98 7.55 4.65
N ASN A 78 -10.45 6.54 3.95
CA ASN A 78 -11.16 5.29 3.65
C ASN A 78 -11.09 4.36 4.86
#